data_AF-A0A7S0CET6-F1
#
_entry.id   AF-A0A7S0CET6-F1
#
_cell.length_a   1.000
_cell.length_b   1.000
_cell.length_c   1.000
_cell.angle_alpha   90.00
_cell.angle_beta   90.00
_cell.angle_gamma   90.00
#
_symmetry.space_group_name_H-M   'P 1'
#
loop_
_entity.id
_entity.type
_entity.pdbx_description
1 polymer ?
#
loop_
_entity_poly.entity_id
_entity_poly.type
_entity_poly.pdbx_seq_one_letter_code
_entity_poly.pdbx_strand_id
1 'polypeptide(L)'
;FDEPVGVVQDMCFVAWVELTLATNPAHEDALDTLYNSFYPEGSSRPTRGAWDPHTSIVYDNPENTTMSLLSVMECIMKYPTILSKKRRVEAISLWDTNGTMQEWKCLERVNFNAQAQT
;
A
#
# COMPACT_ATOMS: atom_id res chain seq x y z
N PHE A 1 15.53 -29.64 -14.32
CA PHE A 1 14.72 -29.32 -13.14
C PHE A 1 15.04 -27.88 -12.84
N ASP A 2 14.29 -26.98 -13.46
CA ASP A 2 14.45 -25.55 -13.32
C ASP A 2 13.91 -25.14 -11.95
N GLU A 3 14.74 -24.40 -11.21
CA GLU A 3 14.39 -23.73 -9.97
C GLU A 3 13.29 -22.69 -10.23
N PRO A 4 12.43 -22.37 -9.24
CA PRO A 4 11.38 -21.39 -9.42
C PRO A 4 12.00 -20.02 -9.69
N VAL A 5 11.54 -19.39 -10.76
CA VAL A 5 11.81 -17.98 -11.10
C VAL A 5 11.31 -17.13 -9.93
N GLY A 6 12.22 -16.81 -9.01
CA GLY A 6 12.01 -15.72 -8.07
C GLY A 6 11.86 -14.45 -8.88
N VAL A 7 10.76 -13.71 -8.66
CA VAL A 7 10.64 -12.35 -9.12
C VAL A 7 11.80 -11.59 -8.46
N VAL A 8 12.83 -11.27 -9.24
CA VAL A 8 13.85 -10.30 -8.83
C VAL A 8 13.12 -8.97 -8.81
N GLN A 9 12.52 -8.68 -7.66
CA GLN A 9 12.06 -7.36 -7.29
C GLN A 9 13.35 -6.54 -7.19
N ASP A 10 13.66 -5.77 -8.23
CA ASP A 10 14.83 -4.90 -8.26
C ASP A 10 14.96 -4.22 -6.89
N MET A 11 16.09 -4.48 -6.22
CA MET A 11 16.43 -3.97 -4.90
C MET A 11 16.53 -2.45 -4.95
N CYS A 12 15.38 -1.81 -4.88
CA CYS A 12 15.25 -0.41 -4.61
C CYS A 12 15.61 -0.25 -3.11
N PHE A 13 16.80 0.26 -2.81
CA PHE A 13 17.13 0.75 -1.46
C PHE A 13 16.33 2.04 -1.23
N VAL A 14 15.04 1.88 -0.96
CA VAL A 14 14.13 3.00 -0.79
C VAL A 14 14.31 3.55 0.62
N ALA A 15 14.91 4.73 0.74
CA ALA A 15 14.59 5.60 1.86
C ALA A 15 13.15 6.11 1.63
N TRP A 16 12.17 5.58 2.36
CA TRP A 16 10.78 6.03 2.27
C TRP A 16 10.40 6.86 3.49
N VAL A 17 9.49 7.81 3.27
CA VAL A 17 8.71 8.41 4.36
C VAL A 17 7.31 7.86 4.31
N GLU A 18 6.94 7.20 5.39
CA GLU A 18 5.63 6.63 5.61
C GLU A 18 4.84 7.47 6.61
N LEU A 19 3.54 7.58 6.33
CA LEU A 19 2.57 8.02 7.32
C LEU A 19 1.84 6.79 7.86
N THR A 20 2.22 6.31 9.04
CA THR A 20 1.47 5.25 9.74
C THR A 20 0.13 5.79 10.22
N LEU A 21 -0.95 5.10 9.88
CA LEU A 21 -2.31 5.47 10.26
C LEU A 21 -2.75 4.71 11.51
N ALA A 22 -3.64 5.30 12.30
CA ALA A 22 -4.23 4.58 13.42
C ALA A 22 -5.09 3.41 12.90
N THR A 23 -4.85 2.21 13.42
CA THR A 23 -5.67 1.02 13.17
C THR A 23 -6.66 0.75 14.31
N ASN A 24 -7.62 -0.14 14.07
CA ASN A 24 -8.55 -0.66 15.07
C ASN A 24 -8.81 -2.17 14.80
N PRO A 25 -9.41 -2.92 15.74
CA PRO A 25 -9.64 -4.35 15.56
C PRO A 25 -10.47 -4.71 14.31
N ALA A 26 -11.46 -3.89 13.95
CA ALA A 26 -12.28 -4.15 12.77
C ALA A 26 -11.46 -4.07 11.46
N HIS A 27 -10.38 -3.28 11.43
CA HIS A 27 -9.49 -3.28 10.28
C HIS A 27 -8.67 -4.57 10.17
N GLU A 28 -8.21 -5.13 11.30
CA GLU A 28 -7.50 -6.41 11.31
C GLU A 28 -8.42 -7.54 10.83
N ASP A 29 -9.66 -7.59 11.33
CA ASP A 29 -10.67 -8.57 10.90
C ASP A 29 -10.95 -8.50 9.39
N ALA A 30 -11.06 -7.27 8.85
CA ALA A 30 -11.27 -7.05 7.42
C ALA A 30 -10.07 -7.54 6.59
N LEU A 31 -8.85 -7.32 7.07
CA LEU A 31 -7.63 -7.78 6.40
C LEU A 31 -7.43 -9.27 6.49
N ASP A 32 -7.76 -9.90 7.62
CA ASP A 32 -7.75 -11.35 7.74
C ASP A 32 -8.75 -11.98 6.77
N THR A 33 -9.94 -11.40 6.64
CA THR A 33 -10.94 -11.82 5.66
C THR A 33 -10.42 -11.71 4.23
N LEU A 34 -9.81 -10.56 3.88
CA LEU A 34 -9.22 -10.35 2.56
C LEU A 34 -8.03 -11.29 2.31
N TYR A 35 -7.17 -11.48 3.30
CA TYR A 35 -6.02 -12.37 3.20
C TYR A 35 -6.45 -13.81 2.94
N ASN A 36 -7.47 -14.28 3.66
CA ASN A 36 -8.00 -15.63 3.52
C ASN A 36 -8.69 -15.87 2.16
N SER A 37 -9.18 -14.83 1.48
CA SER A 37 -9.77 -14.99 0.14
C SER A 37 -8.74 -15.25 -0.95
N PHE A 38 -7.50 -14.74 -0.78
CA PHE A 38 -6.39 -15.05 -1.68
C PHE A 38 -5.65 -16.34 -1.30
N TYR A 39 -5.65 -16.69 -0.02
CA TYR A 39 -4.91 -17.84 0.51
C TYR A 39 -5.80 -18.74 1.37
N PRO A 40 -6.62 -19.60 0.74
CA PRO A 40 -7.46 -20.54 1.47
C PRO A 40 -6.63 -21.54 2.30
N GLU A 41 -7.27 -22.13 3.30
CA GLU A 41 -6.64 -23.12 4.20
C GLU A 41 -6.01 -24.29 3.42
N GLY A 42 -4.83 -24.73 3.87
CA GLY A 42 -4.07 -25.80 3.22
C GLY A 42 -3.11 -25.34 2.12
N SER A 43 -3.08 -24.05 1.79
CA SER A 43 -2.03 -23.47 0.94
C SER A 43 -0.69 -23.36 1.69
N SER A 44 0.43 -23.33 0.96
CA SER A 44 1.76 -22.99 1.49
C SER A 44 1.80 -21.50 1.86
N ARG A 45 1.16 -21.16 2.97
CA ARG A 45 0.81 -19.80 3.38
C ARG A 45 1.90 -19.15 4.24
N PRO A 46 2.33 -17.91 3.93
CA PRO A 46 3.05 -17.07 4.88
C PRO A 46 2.13 -16.65 6.05
N THR A 47 2.63 -16.62 7.28
CA THR A 47 1.89 -16.02 8.39
C THR A 47 1.70 -14.53 8.12
N ARG A 48 0.47 -14.01 8.24
CA ARG A 48 0.21 -12.57 8.12
C ARG A 48 0.77 -11.88 9.37
N GLY A 49 1.61 -10.86 9.18
CA GLY A 49 2.01 -9.96 10.26
C GLY A 49 0.88 -9.01 10.68
N ALA A 50 1.07 -8.32 11.80
CA ALA A 50 0.18 -7.23 12.19
C ALA A 50 0.09 -6.18 11.07
N TRP A 51 -1.09 -5.57 10.90
CA TRP A 51 -1.23 -4.56 9.86
C TRP A 51 -0.56 -3.27 10.28
N ASP A 52 0.32 -2.77 9.41
CA ASP A 52 0.94 -1.46 9.56
C ASP A 52 0.47 -0.56 8.40
N PRO A 53 -0.70 0.10 8.54
CA PRO A 53 -1.24 0.92 7.47
C PRO A 53 -0.37 2.15 7.23
N HIS A 54 0.27 2.21 6.06
CA HIS A 54 1.05 3.37 5.67
C HIS A 54 0.70 3.88 4.26
N THR A 55 1.06 5.13 4.01
CA THR A 55 1.11 5.69 2.66
C THR A 55 2.54 6.15 2.40
N SER A 56 3.16 5.58 1.36
CA SER A 56 4.46 6.01 0.88
C SER A 56 4.32 7.36 0.18
N ILE A 57 5.03 8.38 0.65
CA ILE A 57 4.91 9.75 0.13
C ILE A 57 5.97 10.03 -0.93
N VAL A 58 7.18 9.50 -0.73
CA VAL A 58 8.32 9.71 -1.62
C VAL A 58 9.19 8.45 -1.61
N TYR A 59 9.78 8.15 -2.77
CA TYR A 59 10.72 7.04 -2.95
C TYR A 59 12.10 7.61 -3.28
N ASP A 60 13.16 7.03 -2.73
CA ASP A 60 14.52 7.30 -3.18
C ASP A 60 14.72 6.65 -4.56
N ASN A 61 14.93 7.46 -5.59
CA ASN A 61 15.25 6.99 -6.95
C ASN A 61 16.79 7.01 -7.07
N PRO A 62 17.47 5.88 -7.32
CA PRO A 62 18.88 5.67 -6.96
C PRO A 62 19.95 6.51 -7.70
N GLU A 63 19.60 7.56 -8.44
CA GLU A 63 20.56 8.34 -9.22
C GLU A 63 20.98 9.67 -8.57
N ASN A 64 21.38 9.63 -7.29
CA ASN A 64 22.11 10.70 -6.58
C ASN A 64 21.30 11.72 -5.76
N THR A 65 20.10 11.40 -5.27
CA THR A 65 19.35 12.29 -4.36
C THR A 65 18.91 11.61 -3.07
N THR A 66 19.80 11.58 -2.06
CA THR A 66 19.41 11.18 -0.70
C THR A 66 18.34 12.13 -0.16
N MET A 67 17.21 11.57 0.27
CA MET A 67 16.13 12.35 0.85
C MET A 67 16.48 12.79 2.27
N SER A 68 16.46 14.11 2.52
CA SER A 68 16.71 14.65 3.85
C SER A 68 15.42 14.81 4.65
N LEU A 69 15.50 14.72 5.98
CA LEU A 69 14.38 15.05 6.87
C LEU A 69 13.82 16.45 6.59
N LEU A 70 14.68 17.41 6.26
CA LEU A 70 14.26 18.77 5.92
C LEU A 70 13.40 18.80 4.66
N SER A 71 13.78 18.09 3.60
CA SER A 71 13.01 18.00 2.35
C SER A 71 11.62 17.37 2.57
N VAL A 72 11.53 16.41 3.49
CA VAL A 72 10.27 15.80 3.90
C VAL A 72 9.39 16.81 4.63
N MET A 73 9.96 17.54 5.59
CA MET A 73 9.26 18.60 6.31
C MET A 73 8.80 19.72 5.37
N GLU A 74 9.62 20.12 4.41
CA GLU A 74 9.26 21.07 3.36
C GLU A 74 8.07 20.58 2.53
N CYS A 75 8.06 19.30 2.15
CA CYS A 75 6.93 18.69 1.44
C CYS A 75 5.64 18.75 2.28
N ILE A 76 5.71 18.36 3.55
CA ILE A 76 4.58 18.42 4.49
C ILE A 76 4.10 19.86 4.67
N MET A 77 5.00 20.83 4.83
CA MET A 77 4.66 22.25 4.97
C MET A 77 4.00 22.82 3.71
N LYS A 78 4.47 22.40 2.53
CA LYS A 78 3.88 22.80 1.23
C LYS A 78 2.49 22.18 1.03
N TYR A 79 2.27 20.98 1.54
CA TYR A 79 1.02 20.24 1.42
C TYR A 79 0.48 19.82 2.80
N PRO A 80 0.05 20.78 3.64
CA PRO A 80 -0.29 20.51 5.04
C PRO A 80 -1.44 19.51 5.21
N THR A 81 -2.25 19.32 4.18
CA THR A 81 -3.33 18.32 4.14
C THR A 81 -2.86 16.86 4.14
N ILE A 82 -1.55 16.60 4.01
CA ILE A 82 -0.97 15.27 4.16
C ILE A 82 -1.16 14.76 5.60
N LEU A 83 -0.85 15.59 6.61
CA LEU A 83 -0.92 15.19 8.03
C LEU A 83 -2.18 15.69 8.75
N SER A 84 -2.76 16.80 8.31
CA SER A 84 -3.78 17.51 9.10
C SER A 84 -5.23 17.07 8.84
N LYS A 85 -5.48 16.28 7.79
CA LYS A 85 -6.84 15.90 7.40
C LYS A 85 -7.09 14.41 7.58
N LYS A 86 -8.10 14.08 8.39
CA LYS A 86 -8.74 12.76 8.33
C LYS A 86 -9.39 12.62 6.96
N ARG A 87 -9.03 11.55 6.25
CA ARG A 87 -9.64 11.20 4.96
C ARG A 87 -10.61 10.06 5.17
N ARG A 88 -11.80 10.18 4.58
CA ARG A 88 -12.74 9.06 4.52
C ARG A 88 -12.29 8.17 3.36
N VAL A 89 -12.10 6.88 3.62
CA VAL A 89 -11.90 5.90 2.55
C VAL A 89 -13.25 5.70 1.87
N GLU A 90 -13.29 5.89 0.55
CA GLU A 90 -14.54 5.79 -0.23
C GLU A 90 -14.68 4.45 -0.96
N ALA A 91 -13.57 3.78 -1.22
CA ALA A 91 -13.53 2.55 -2.00
C ALA A 91 -12.28 1.71 -1.71
N ILE A 92 -12.35 0.42 -2.03
CA ILE A 92 -11.20 -0.47 -2.20
C ILE A 92 -11.09 -0.82 -3.69
N SER A 93 -9.86 -1.00 -4.18
CA SER A 93 -9.59 -1.34 -5.57
C SER A 93 -8.52 -2.41 -5.68
N LEU A 94 -8.72 -3.35 -6.60
CA LEU A 94 -7.75 -4.35 -7.01
C LEU A 94 -6.96 -3.83 -8.21
N TRP A 95 -5.64 -3.95 -8.15
CA TRP A 95 -4.73 -3.46 -9.19
C TRP A 95 -3.85 -4.58 -9.73
N ASP A 96 -3.65 -4.58 -11.04
CA ASP A 96 -2.56 -5.28 -11.71
C ASP A 96 -1.33 -4.38 -11.71
N THR A 97 -0.27 -4.83 -11.04
CA THR A 97 0.98 -4.07 -10.85
C THR A 97 2.11 -4.59 -11.73
N ASN A 98 1.82 -5.35 -12.79
CA ASN A 98 2.83 -5.75 -13.77
C ASN A 98 3.36 -4.52 -14.54
N GLY A 99 4.69 -4.39 -14.62
CA GLY A 99 5.37 -3.28 -15.28
C GLY A 99 5.64 -2.08 -14.36
N THR A 100 5.82 -0.92 -14.97
CA THR A 100 6.03 0.37 -14.29
C THR A 100 4.74 0.89 -13.66
N MET A 101 4.84 1.81 -12.67
CA MET A 101 3.66 2.40 -12.03
C MET A 101 2.70 3.07 -13.03
N GLN A 102 3.22 3.60 -14.15
CA GLN A 102 2.42 4.20 -15.22
C GLN A 102 1.62 3.16 -16.01
N GLU A 103 2.03 1.89 -15.97
CA GLU A 103 1.40 0.77 -16.65
C GLU A 103 0.42 0.00 -15.77
N TRP A 104 0.38 0.29 -14.46
CA TRP A 104 -0.53 -0.36 -13.52
C TRP A 104 -1.99 -0.12 -13.90
N LYS A 105 -2.81 -1.18 -13.80
CA LYS A 105 -4.22 -1.15 -14.20
C LYS A 105 -5.12 -1.43 -13.01
N CYS A 106 -6.10 -0.57 -12.79
CA CYS A 106 -7.18 -0.85 -11.86
C CYS A 106 -8.09 -1.92 -12.49
N LEU A 107 -8.12 -3.12 -11.91
CA LEU A 107 -8.93 -4.23 -12.39
C LEU A 107 -10.37 -4.12 -11.88
N GLU A 108 -10.53 -3.75 -10.61
CA GLU A 108 -11.82 -3.63 -9.97
C GLU A 108 -11.81 -2.54 -8.90
N ARG A 109 -12.95 -1.89 -8.67
CA ARG A 109 -13.14 -0.91 -7.60
C ARG A 109 -14.53 -1.05 -6.99
N VAL A 110 -14.57 -1.29 -5.68
CA VAL A 110 -15.80 -1.40 -4.88
C VAL A 110 -15.95 -0.14 -4.04
N ASN A 111 -16.99 0.66 -4.30
CA ASN A 111 -17.30 1.87 -3.55
C ASN A 111 -18.18 1.55 -2.34
N PHE A 112 -17.81 2.05 -1.16
CA PHE A 112 -18.56 1.81 0.07
C PHE A 112 -19.90 2.54 0.14
N ASN A 113 -20.05 3.64 -0.62
CA ASN A 113 -21.25 4.47 -0.59
C ASN A 113 -22.27 4.13 -1.69
N ALA A 114 -22.00 3.15 -2.56
CA ALA A 114 -22.87 2.82 -3.68
C ALA A 114 -24.04 1.87 -3.32
N GLN A 115 -24.10 1.38 -2.08
CA GLN A 115 -25.13 0.41 -1.63
C GLN A 115 -26.34 1.02 -0.92
N ALA A 116 -26.61 2.32 -1.09
CA ALA A 116 -27.82 2.96 -0.55
C ALA A 116 -28.91 3.19 -1.63
N GLN A 117 -29.15 2.20 -2.50
CA GLN A 117 -30.31 2.18 -3.40
C GLN A 117 -30.81 0.74 -3.59
N THR A 118 -31.57 0.24 -2.62
CA THR A 118 -32.53 -0.86 -2.77
C THR A 118 -33.78 -0.51 -2.00
#